data_AF-A0A1J5RI55-F1
#
_entry.id   AF-A0A1J5RI55-F1
#
_cell.length_a   1.000
_cell.length_b   1.000
_cell.length_c   1.000
_cell.angle_alpha   90.00
_cell.angle_beta   90.00
_cell.angle_gamma   90.00
#
_symmetry.space_group_name_H-M   'P 1'
#
loop_
_entity.id
_entity.type
_entity.pdbx_description
1 polymer ?
#
loop_
_entity_poly.entity_id
_entity_poly.type
_entity_poly.pdbx_seq_one_letter_code
_entity_poly.pdbx_strand_id
1 'polypeptide(L)'
;MVCNADEGEPGTFKDRLLLSAEFDRVVDCMAVAALTIGARRGLLYLRAEYRHLLDALNARLARRRAQRLLGNDILSRDFDFDLDIRLGAGAYVCGEESALLESLEGRPGKPRIRPPFPVSHGYLGQPTAVDNVETLALAARIALDSASGRLADTSFSAADRAAGICPVGTIVRKRVGFAQPIGRREYDRHRIGKAPGEAEGEAAGEAAPDPTWSTAR
;
A
#
# COMPACT_ATOMS: atom_id res chain seq x y z
N MET A 1 1.86 13.81 -7.37
CA MET A 1 2.22 12.62 -6.58
C MET A 1 1.65 11.38 -7.25
N VAL A 2 2.39 10.27 -7.24
CA VAL A 2 1.94 8.99 -7.78
C VAL A 2 1.98 7.93 -6.68
N CYS A 3 0.89 7.20 -6.51
CA CYS A 3 0.82 6.00 -5.71
C CYS A 3 1.01 4.79 -6.62
N ASN A 4 2.10 4.05 -6.42
CA ASN A 4 2.39 2.81 -7.12
C ASN A 4 1.66 1.65 -6.45
N ALA A 5 0.60 1.16 -7.10
CA ALA A 5 -0.13 -0.05 -6.72
C ALA A 5 0.04 -1.18 -7.76
N ASP A 6 1.17 -1.19 -8.47
CA ASP A 6 1.59 -2.29 -9.35
C ASP A 6 2.41 -3.30 -8.55
N GLU A 7 1.69 -4.16 -7.82
CA GLU A 7 2.27 -5.23 -7.02
C GLU A 7 2.70 -6.40 -7.91
N GLY A 8 3.78 -6.21 -8.67
CA GLY A 8 4.27 -7.14 -9.69
C GLY A 8 4.78 -8.49 -9.16
N GLU A 9 5.44 -8.46 -8.00
CA GLU A 9 6.22 -9.56 -7.41
C GLU A 9 5.35 -10.78 -7.05
N PRO A 10 5.65 -11.98 -7.59
CA PRO A 10 4.91 -13.18 -7.26
C PRO A 10 4.86 -13.46 -5.76
N GLY A 11 3.66 -13.59 -5.20
CA GLY A 11 3.45 -13.89 -3.78
C GLY A 11 3.22 -12.68 -2.88
N THR A 12 3.32 -11.46 -3.42
CA THR A 12 2.96 -10.23 -2.72
C THR A 12 1.50 -9.88 -3.04
N PHE A 13 0.69 -9.61 -2.00
CA PHE A 13 -0.72 -9.19 -2.13
C PHE A 13 -1.12 -8.15 -1.07
N LYS A 14 -0.13 -7.49 -0.46
CA LYS A 14 -0.31 -6.52 0.62
C LYS A 14 -0.98 -5.25 0.09
N ASP A 15 -0.60 -4.80 -1.10
CA ASP A 15 -1.13 -3.56 -1.69
C ASP A 15 -2.61 -3.77 -2.05
N ARG A 16 -2.96 -4.96 -2.58
CA ARG A 16 -4.36 -5.34 -2.79
C ARG A 16 -5.19 -5.30 -1.50
N LEU A 17 -4.67 -5.82 -0.39
CA LEU A 17 -5.36 -5.83 0.90
C LEU A 17 -5.54 -4.42 1.45
N LEU A 18 -4.50 -3.59 1.39
CA LEU A 18 -4.54 -2.20 1.83
C LEU A 18 -5.55 -1.39 1.01
N LEU A 19 -5.58 -1.55 -0.31
CA LEU A 19 -6.58 -0.90 -1.17
C LEU A 19 -8.00 -1.41 -0.92
N SER A 20 -8.17 -2.64 -0.46
CA SER A 20 -9.52 -3.17 -0.17
C SER A 20 -10.03 -2.66 1.18
N ALA A 21 -9.21 -2.76 2.23
CA ALA A 21 -9.60 -2.44 3.60
C ALA A 21 -9.42 -0.96 3.97
N GLU A 22 -8.27 -0.37 3.61
CA GLU A 22 -7.78 0.91 4.16
C GLU A 22 -7.62 2.00 3.08
N PHE A 23 -8.30 1.90 1.93
CA PHE A 23 -8.13 2.87 0.84
C PHE A 23 -8.40 4.32 1.25
N ASP A 24 -9.44 4.59 2.03
CA ASP A 24 -9.72 5.96 2.48
C ASP A 24 -8.53 6.52 3.27
N ARG A 25 -7.90 5.70 4.11
CA ARG A 25 -6.66 6.08 4.82
C ARG A 25 -5.54 6.39 3.83
N VAL A 26 -5.31 5.56 2.81
CA VAL A 26 -4.31 5.82 1.76
C VAL A 26 -4.56 7.18 1.10
N VAL A 27 -5.81 7.50 0.77
CA VAL A 27 -6.19 8.78 0.15
C VAL A 27 -5.90 9.97 1.09
N ASP A 28 -6.20 9.85 2.38
CA ASP A 28 -5.87 10.88 3.38
C ASP A 28 -4.36 11.14 3.42
N CYS A 29 -3.54 10.10 3.44
CA CYS A 29 -2.07 10.22 3.40
C CYS A 29 -1.59 10.92 2.15
N MET A 30 -2.15 10.53 1.00
CA MET A 30 -1.79 11.13 -0.28
C MET A 30 -2.09 12.62 -0.27
N ALA A 31 -3.22 13.05 0.30
CA ALA A 31 -3.55 14.47 0.43
C ALA A 31 -2.55 15.21 1.35
N VAL A 32 -2.18 14.63 2.48
CA VAL A 32 -1.20 15.23 3.42
C VAL A 32 0.21 15.28 2.81
N ALA A 33 0.64 14.19 2.17
CA ALA A 33 1.93 14.14 1.48
C ALA A 33 1.97 15.13 0.31
N ALA A 34 0.87 15.23 -0.46
CA ALA A 34 0.72 16.19 -1.53
C ALA A 34 0.78 17.64 -1.02
N LEU A 35 0.13 17.95 0.11
CA LEU A 35 0.25 19.24 0.78
C LEU A 35 1.71 19.56 1.13
N THR A 36 2.44 18.57 1.65
CA THR A 36 3.84 18.73 2.08
C THR A 36 4.77 19.03 0.91
N ILE A 37 4.56 18.39 -0.24
CA ILE A 37 5.39 18.58 -1.45
C ILE A 37 4.82 19.63 -2.43
N GLY A 38 3.70 20.27 -2.10
CA GLY A 38 3.02 21.23 -2.98
C GLY A 38 2.36 20.61 -4.22
N ALA A 39 2.06 19.31 -4.21
CA ALA A 39 1.37 18.66 -5.31
C ALA A 39 -0.16 18.89 -5.23
N ARG A 40 -0.78 19.18 -6.38
CA ARG A 40 -2.25 19.30 -6.49
C ARG A 40 -2.93 18.12 -7.18
N ARG A 41 -2.12 17.23 -7.78
CA ARG A 41 -2.59 16.06 -8.51
C ARG A 41 -1.99 14.78 -7.97
N GLY A 42 -2.86 13.84 -7.66
CA GLY A 42 -2.58 12.46 -7.34
C GLY A 42 -2.92 11.54 -8.49
N LEU A 43 -2.09 10.53 -8.73
CA LEU A 43 -2.41 9.40 -9.61
C LEU A 43 -2.19 8.11 -8.82
N LEU A 44 -3.14 7.19 -8.85
CA LEU A 44 -2.97 5.84 -8.35
C LEU A 44 -2.85 4.89 -9.53
N TYR A 45 -1.67 4.30 -9.72
CA TYR A 45 -1.42 3.36 -10.78
C TYR A 45 -1.82 1.95 -10.29
N LEU A 46 -3.01 1.52 -10.68
CA LEU A 46 -3.62 0.26 -10.26
C LEU A 46 -3.24 -0.86 -11.22
N ARG A 47 -2.68 -1.95 -10.68
CA ARG A 47 -2.41 -3.18 -11.42
C ARG A 47 -3.63 -3.66 -12.23
N ALA A 48 -3.42 -4.10 -13.47
CA ALA A 48 -4.50 -4.50 -14.38
C ALA A 48 -5.37 -5.64 -13.81
N GLU A 49 -4.72 -6.58 -13.14
CA GLU A 49 -5.32 -7.74 -12.48
C GLU A 49 -6.25 -7.33 -11.32
N TYR A 50 -6.07 -6.12 -10.77
CA TYR A 50 -6.91 -5.55 -9.73
C TYR A 50 -8.08 -4.74 -10.30
N ARG A 51 -8.38 -4.86 -11.59
CA ARG A 51 -9.56 -4.26 -12.24
C ARG A 51 -10.85 -4.43 -11.46
N HIS A 52 -11.04 -5.56 -10.80
CA HIS A 52 -12.23 -5.84 -9.98
C HIS A 52 -12.41 -4.87 -8.80
N LEU A 53 -11.36 -4.17 -8.36
CA LEU A 53 -11.44 -3.14 -7.32
C LEU A 53 -11.79 -1.76 -7.89
N LEU A 54 -11.55 -1.52 -9.19
CA LEU A 54 -11.59 -0.18 -9.78
C LEU A 54 -12.90 0.56 -9.53
N ASP A 55 -14.05 -0.09 -9.76
CA ASP A 55 -15.36 0.55 -9.60
C ASP A 55 -15.64 0.91 -8.14
N ALA A 56 -15.27 0.02 -7.20
CA ALA A 56 -15.42 0.27 -5.78
C ALA A 56 -14.51 1.42 -5.31
N LEU A 57 -13.26 1.46 -5.79
CA LEU A 57 -12.33 2.54 -5.47
C LEU A 57 -12.80 3.88 -6.04
N ASN A 58 -13.26 3.91 -7.29
CA ASN A 58 -13.82 5.11 -7.91
C ASN A 58 -15.07 5.62 -7.16
N ALA A 59 -15.94 4.71 -6.69
CA ALA A 59 -17.09 5.09 -5.87
C ALA A 59 -16.66 5.72 -4.53
N ARG A 60 -15.59 5.22 -3.90
CA ARG A 60 -15.01 5.84 -2.69
C ARG A 60 -14.44 7.22 -2.99
N LEU A 61 -13.71 7.40 -4.09
CA LEU A 61 -13.20 8.71 -4.51
C LEU A 61 -14.34 9.71 -4.78
N ALA A 62 -15.40 9.28 -5.46
CA ALA A 62 -16.57 10.11 -5.70
C ALA A 62 -17.25 10.55 -4.40
N ARG A 63 -17.41 9.64 -3.43
CA ARG A 63 -17.92 9.97 -2.09
C ARG A 63 -17.04 11.01 -1.38
N ARG A 64 -15.73 10.84 -1.44
CA ARG A 64 -14.77 11.78 -0.81
C ARG A 64 -14.81 13.16 -1.46
N ARG A 65 -14.92 13.24 -2.79
CA ARG A 65 -15.15 14.51 -3.51
C ARG A 65 -16.44 15.19 -3.07
N ALA A 66 -17.53 14.43 -2.93
CA ALA A 66 -18.80 14.96 -2.43
C ALA A 66 -18.70 15.51 -0.98
N GLN A 67 -17.81 14.93 -0.17
CA GLN A 67 -17.52 15.38 1.19
C GLN A 67 -16.48 16.52 1.27
N ARG A 68 -15.98 17.03 0.13
CA ARG A 68 -14.87 18.00 0.06
C ARG A 68 -13.60 17.54 0.77
N LEU A 69 -13.33 16.24 0.71
CA LEU A 69 -12.08 15.61 1.16
C LEU A 69 -11.10 15.34 0.00
N LEU A 70 -11.53 15.63 -1.23
CA LEU A 70 -10.78 15.59 -2.48
C LEU A 70 -11.36 16.63 -3.44
N GLY A 71 -10.55 17.08 -4.39
CA GLY A 71 -10.91 18.12 -5.35
C GLY A 71 -10.40 19.49 -4.91
N ASN A 72 -11.21 20.51 -5.16
CA ASN A 72 -10.83 21.89 -4.87
C ASN A 72 -11.26 22.31 -3.47
N ASP A 73 -10.47 23.19 -2.86
CA ASP A 73 -10.69 23.78 -1.54
C ASP A 73 -11.07 22.74 -0.48
N ILE A 74 -10.22 21.73 -0.34
CA ILE A 74 -10.39 20.64 0.63
C ILE A 74 -10.54 21.25 2.02
N LEU A 75 -11.65 20.92 2.69
CA LEU A 75 -11.99 21.40 4.04
C LEU A 75 -11.94 22.93 4.22
N SER A 76 -12.11 23.72 3.15
CA SER A 76 -12.01 25.19 3.20
C SER A 76 -10.67 25.71 3.71
N ARG A 77 -9.58 25.07 3.25
CA ARG A 77 -8.20 25.31 3.68
C ARG A 77 -7.33 25.94 2.59
N ASP A 78 -7.90 26.41 1.47
CA ASP A 78 -7.14 26.93 0.31
C ASP A 78 -6.11 25.91 -0.21
N PHE A 79 -6.52 24.64 -0.23
CA PHE A 79 -5.70 23.53 -0.70
C PHE A 79 -6.50 22.65 -1.66
N ASP A 80 -5.97 22.48 -2.86
CA ASP A 80 -6.56 21.64 -3.90
C ASP A 80 -5.75 20.35 -4.04
N PHE A 81 -6.44 19.21 -3.96
CA PHE A 81 -5.84 17.92 -4.28
C PHE A 81 -6.88 16.95 -4.83
N ASP A 82 -6.69 16.49 -6.07
CA ASP A 82 -7.55 15.47 -6.67
C ASP A 82 -6.75 14.23 -7.08
N LEU A 83 -7.41 13.08 -7.04
CA LEU A 83 -6.82 11.76 -7.25
C LEU A 83 -7.55 11.00 -8.36
N ASP A 84 -6.81 10.61 -9.39
CA ASP A 84 -7.31 9.72 -10.45
C ASP A 84 -6.70 8.33 -10.33
N ILE A 85 -7.49 7.29 -10.63
CA ILE A 85 -7.00 5.92 -10.75
C ILE A 85 -6.70 5.62 -12.21
N ARG A 86 -5.48 5.16 -12.50
CA ARG A 86 -5.06 4.69 -13.83
C ARG A 86 -4.80 3.20 -13.77
N LEU A 87 -5.49 2.45 -14.62
CA LEU A 87 -5.24 1.02 -14.76
C LEU A 87 -3.97 0.79 -15.58
N GLY A 88 -3.08 -0.07 -15.10
CA GLY A 88 -1.95 -0.57 -15.87
C GLY A 88 -2.37 -1.51 -17.00
N ALA A 89 -1.41 -1.88 -17.85
CA ALA A 89 -1.63 -2.77 -19.00
C ALA A 89 -1.17 -4.23 -18.76
N GLY A 90 -0.94 -4.63 -17.51
CA GLY A 90 -0.52 -6.00 -17.15
C GLY A 90 0.95 -6.31 -17.45
N ALA A 91 1.80 -5.29 -17.56
CA ALA A 91 3.22 -5.45 -17.80
C ALA A 91 4.01 -5.36 -16.49
N TYR A 92 4.60 -6.48 -16.05
CA TYR A 92 5.43 -6.59 -14.84
C TYR A 92 6.55 -5.53 -14.74
N VAL A 93 7.10 -5.10 -15.88
CA VAL A 93 8.18 -4.10 -15.95
C VAL A 93 7.72 -2.71 -15.47
N CYS A 94 6.42 -2.45 -15.39
CA CYS A 94 5.87 -1.16 -14.95
C CYS A 94 5.93 -0.94 -13.43
N GLY A 95 6.39 -1.92 -12.64
CA GLY A 95 6.58 -1.75 -11.19
C GLY A 95 7.77 -0.86 -10.82
N GLU A 96 8.71 -0.64 -11.74
CA GLU A 96 9.83 0.29 -11.55
C GLU A 96 9.36 1.75 -11.72
N GLU A 97 9.82 2.64 -10.85
CA GLU A 97 9.34 4.03 -10.74
C GLU A 97 9.30 4.77 -12.09
N SER A 98 10.38 4.73 -12.86
CA SER A 98 10.45 5.46 -14.12
C SER A 98 9.68 4.78 -15.26
N ALA A 99 9.64 3.45 -15.29
CA ALA A 99 8.81 2.68 -16.21
C ALA A 99 7.31 2.91 -15.96
N LEU A 100 6.91 3.05 -14.70
CA LEU A 100 5.54 3.39 -14.30
C LEU A 100 5.11 4.74 -14.86
N LEU A 101 6.00 5.75 -14.77
CA LEU A 101 5.73 7.09 -15.30
C LEU A 101 5.56 7.08 -16.82
N GLU A 102 6.40 6.33 -17.54
CA GLU A 102 6.23 6.13 -18.98
C GLU A 102 4.89 5.47 -19.32
N SER A 103 4.48 4.46 -18.54
CA SER A 103 3.18 3.81 -18.72
C SER A 103 2.01 4.76 -18.46
N LEU A 104 2.10 5.60 -17.41
CA LEU A 104 1.10 6.64 -17.12
C LEU A 104 1.00 7.70 -18.24
N GLU A 105 2.10 7.95 -18.95
CA GLU A 105 2.17 8.83 -20.12
C GLU A 105 1.68 8.15 -21.42
N GLY A 106 1.29 6.87 -21.36
CA GLY A 106 0.81 6.10 -22.51
C GLY A 106 1.93 5.59 -23.42
N ARG A 107 3.18 5.65 -22.96
CA ARG A 107 4.35 5.10 -23.66
C ARG A 107 4.64 3.67 -23.21
N PRO A 108 5.47 2.92 -23.95
CA PRO A 108 5.95 1.63 -23.47
C PRO A 108 6.66 1.81 -22.12
N GLY A 109 6.31 1.01 -21.12
CA GLY A 109 6.90 1.06 -19.77
C GLY A 109 8.36 0.61 -19.73
N LYS A 110 9.23 1.37 -20.38
CA LYS A 110 10.68 1.19 -20.37
C LYS A 110 11.28 2.13 -19.33
N PRO A 111 12.14 1.65 -18.41
CA PRO A 111 12.80 2.52 -17.46
C PRO A 111 13.56 3.66 -18.15
N ARG A 112 13.51 4.86 -17.56
CA ARG A 112 14.30 6.01 -18.04
C ARG A 112 15.74 5.85 -17.57
N ILE A 113 16.69 6.25 -18.41
CA ILE A 113 18.09 6.38 -17.99
C ILE A 113 18.18 7.58 -17.04
N ARG A 114 18.75 7.37 -15.86
CA ARG A 114 19.03 8.43 -14.88
C ARG A 114 20.41 9.03 -15.18
N PRO A 115 20.59 10.37 -15.21
CA PRO A 115 19.60 11.45 -15.04
C PRO A 115 18.77 11.75 -16.32
N PRO A 116 17.58 12.40 -16.20
CA PRO A 116 17.02 13.07 -15.03
C PRO A 116 16.23 12.14 -14.08
N PHE A 117 16.13 12.54 -12.80
CA PHE A 117 15.37 11.81 -11.79
C PHE A 117 13.88 12.21 -11.80
N PRO A 118 12.95 11.31 -11.43
CA PRO A 118 11.51 11.61 -11.37
C PRO A 118 11.14 12.82 -10.51
N VAL A 119 11.87 13.02 -9.41
CA VAL A 119 11.68 14.15 -8.49
C VAL A 119 11.95 15.51 -9.15
N SER A 120 12.71 15.56 -10.25
CA SER A 120 12.89 16.77 -11.04
C SER A 120 12.08 16.73 -12.35
N HIS A 121 12.09 15.60 -13.06
CA HIS A 121 11.41 15.42 -14.35
C HIS A 121 10.74 14.04 -14.42
N GLY A 122 9.55 13.96 -13.81
CA GLY A 122 8.74 12.76 -13.75
C GLY A 122 7.59 12.79 -14.75
N TYR A 123 6.37 12.66 -14.24
CA TYR A 123 5.14 12.60 -15.03
C TYR A 123 4.92 13.89 -15.83
N LEU A 124 4.83 13.76 -17.16
CA LEU A 124 4.67 14.89 -18.09
C LEU A 124 5.76 15.98 -17.92
N GLY A 125 6.96 15.56 -17.51
CA GLY A 125 8.10 16.46 -17.28
C GLY A 125 7.99 17.29 -15.99
N GLN A 126 7.00 17.04 -15.13
CA GLN A 126 6.82 17.74 -13.85
C GLN A 126 7.52 16.98 -12.70
N PRO A 127 7.97 17.70 -11.64
CA PRO A 127 8.44 17.07 -10.41
C PRO A 127 7.43 16.07 -9.86
N THR A 128 7.83 14.81 -9.74
CA THR A 128 6.92 13.73 -9.33
C THR A 128 7.55 12.84 -8.27
N ALA A 129 6.91 12.76 -7.12
CA ALA A 129 7.16 11.72 -6.12
C ALA A 129 6.31 10.50 -6.43
N VAL A 130 6.93 9.31 -6.44
CA VAL A 130 6.28 8.02 -6.61
C VAL A 130 6.51 7.18 -5.35
N ASP A 131 5.44 6.80 -4.67
CA ASP A 131 5.50 6.04 -3.43
C ASP A 131 4.60 4.80 -3.49
N ASN A 132 4.99 3.72 -2.83
CA ASN A 132 4.17 2.51 -2.72
C ASN A 132 2.92 2.75 -1.84
N VAL A 133 1.84 1.99 -2.07
CA VAL A 133 0.60 2.02 -1.26
C VAL A 133 0.90 1.89 0.24
N GLU A 134 1.76 0.97 0.64
CA GLU A 134 2.10 0.72 2.05
C GLU A 134 2.81 1.92 2.68
N THR A 135 3.79 2.50 1.99
CA THR A 135 4.50 3.71 2.46
C THR A 135 3.52 4.83 2.75
N LEU A 136 2.56 5.04 1.84
CA LEU A 136 1.53 6.06 2.02
C LEU A 136 0.62 5.72 3.19
N ALA A 137 0.08 4.50 3.25
CA ALA A 137 -0.78 4.05 4.35
C ALA A 137 -0.12 4.22 5.73
N LEU A 138 1.17 3.96 5.82
CA LEU A 138 1.98 4.14 7.02
C LEU A 138 2.23 5.61 7.36
N ALA A 139 2.42 6.45 6.34
CA ALA A 139 2.62 7.88 6.55
C ALA A 139 1.43 8.54 7.29
N ALA A 140 0.18 8.11 7.07
CA ALA A 140 -0.95 8.58 7.91
C ALA A 140 -0.73 8.26 9.38
N ARG A 141 -0.28 7.05 9.69
CA ARG A 141 -0.14 6.63 11.08
C ARG A 141 0.95 7.42 11.78
N ILE A 142 2.04 7.73 11.08
CA ILE A 142 3.06 8.64 11.62
C ILE A 142 2.47 10.03 11.82
N ALA A 143 1.76 10.58 10.83
CA ALA A 143 1.21 11.93 10.94
C ALA A 143 0.13 12.07 12.03
N LEU A 144 -0.65 11.02 12.29
CA LEU A 144 -1.76 11.03 13.25
C LEU A 144 -1.34 10.59 14.66
N ASP A 145 -0.50 9.57 14.77
CA ASP A 145 -0.21 8.88 16.04
C ASP A 145 1.16 9.29 16.63
N SER A 146 2.01 10.02 15.89
CA SER A 146 3.35 10.38 16.34
C SER A 146 3.41 11.80 16.90
N ALA A 147 3.71 11.92 18.20
CA ALA A 147 3.96 13.23 18.81
C ALA A 147 5.23 13.91 18.26
N SER A 148 6.22 13.14 17.79
CA SER A 148 7.49 13.67 17.27
C SER A 148 7.64 13.57 15.74
N GLY A 149 6.62 13.07 15.02
CA GLY A 149 6.71 12.74 13.59
C GLY A 149 7.64 11.56 13.26
N ARG A 150 8.03 10.75 14.24
CA ARG A 150 8.81 9.50 14.07
C ARG A 150 7.91 8.28 14.16
N LEU A 151 8.20 7.27 13.35
CA LEU A 151 7.51 5.98 13.44
C LEU A 151 7.65 5.35 14.84
N ALA A 152 8.82 5.49 15.48
CA ALA A 152 9.10 4.95 16.82
C ALA A 152 8.20 5.52 17.94
N ASP A 153 7.60 6.69 17.70
CA ASP A 153 6.77 7.41 18.66
C ASP A 153 5.27 7.11 18.46
N THR A 154 4.93 6.45 17.36
CA THR A 154 3.59 5.88 17.18
C THR A 154 3.47 4.63 18.03
N SER A 155 2.25 4.10 18.20
CA SER A 155 2.03 2.75 18.78
C SER A 155 2.61 1.62 17.92
N PHE A 156 3.55 1.92 17.01
CA PHE A 156 4.43 0.95 16.41
C PHE A 156 5.69 0.72 17.26
N SER A 157 5.68 -0.33 18.06
CA SER A 157 6.91 -1.06 18.38
C SER A 157 7.51 -1.61 17.09
N ALA A 158 8.81 -1.90 17.09
CA ALA A 158 9.34 -2.85 16.11
C ALA A 158 8.46 -4.12 16.10
N ALA A 159 7.82 -4.48 17.22
CA ALA A 159 6.83 -5.53 17.42
C ALA A 159 5.42 -5.33 16.76
N ASP A 160 5.14 -4.18 16.17
CA ASP A 160 3.81 -3.83 15.68
C ASP A 160 3.68 -3.93 14.15
N ARG A 161 2.53 -4.46 13.77
CA ARG A 161 2.24 -5.20 12.54
C ARG A 161 1.96 -4.31 11.33
N ALA A 162 2.81 -3.35 10.97
CA ALA A 162 2.57 -2.62 9.71
C ALA A 162 3.80 -2.24 8.92
N ALA A 163 4.98 -2.65 9.36
CA ALA A 163 6.00 -3.00 8.39
C ALA A 163 5.64 -4.38 7.84
N GLY A 164 4.66 -4.44 6.93
CA GLY A 164 4.27 -5.66 6.25
C GLY A 164 5.37 -6.10 5.29
N ILE A 165 6.44 -6.66 5.84
CA ILE A 165 7.29 -7.58 5.09
C ILE A 165 6.33 -8.70 4.63
N CYS A 166 5.94 -8.71 3.35
CA CYS A 166 5.63 -9.96 2.66
C CYS A 166 6.99 -10.59 2.36
N PRO A 167 7.49 -11.53 3.20
CA PRO A 167 8.73 -12.21 2.87
C PRO A 167 8.29 -13.28 1.88
N VAL A 168 8.32 -12.99 0.58
CA VAL A 168 8.34 -14.09 -0.38
C VAL A 168 9.74 -14.67 -0.32
N GLY A 169 9.88 -15.52 0.69
CA GLY A 169 11.10 -16.13 1.14
C GLY A 169 10.84 -16.96 2.40
N THR A 170 9.67 -17.61 2.51
CA THR A 170 9.48 -19.02 2.91
C THR A 170 7.99 -19.29 3.12
N ILE A 171 7.53 -20.42 2.57
CA ILE A 171 6.17 -20.95 2.49
C ILE A 171 5.39 -20.86 3.82
N VAL A 172 4.27 -20.16 3.84
CA VAL A 172 3.20 -20.27 4.86
C VAL A 172 1.82 -20.04 4.18
N ARG A 173 0.77 -20.73 4.65
CA ARG A 173 -0.58 -20.87 4.06
C ARG A 173 -1.11 -19.62 3.30
N LYS A 174 -1.25 -19.78 1.96
CA LYS A 174 -1.74 -18.82 0.96
C LYS A 174 -3.22 -18.36 1.12
N ARG A 175 -3.73 -18.09 2.32
CA ARG A 175 -5.11 -17.56 2.49
C ARG A 175 -5.21 -16.27 3.29
N VAL A 176 -4.24 -15.94 4.14
CA VAL A 176 -4.35 -14.79 5.04
C VAL A 176 -3.01 -14.05 5.08
N GLY A 177 -3.04 -12.74 4.82
CA GLY A 177 -1.90 -11.87 5.06
C GLY A 177 -1.78 -11.60 6.55
N PHE A 178 -0.59 -11.68 7.10
CA PHE A 178 -0.30 -11.33 8.48
C PHE A 178 0.84 -10.31 8.46
N ALA A 179 0.76 -9.31 9.32
CA ALA A 179 1.80 -8.32 9.40
C ALA A 179 2.66 -8.58 10.64
N GLN A 180 3.96 -8.35 10.47
CA GLN A 180 4.98 -8.71 11.44
C GLN A 180 5.99 -7.57 11.64
N PRO A 181 6.65 -7.59 12.81
CA PRO A 181 7.79 -6.74 13.11
C PRO A 181 8.93 -6.78 12.10
N ILE A 182 9.55 -5.63 11.80
CA ILE A 182 10.89 -5.66 11.17
C ILE A 182 11.86 -6.28 12.18
N GLY A 183 12.49 -7.39 11.79
CA GLY A 183 13.54 -8.04 12.58
C GLY A 183 13.08 -9.21 13.45
N ARG A 184 11.77 -9.50 13.61
CA ARG A 184 11.34 -10.82 14.10
C ARG A 184 11.20 -11.80 12.93
N ARG A 185 11.50 -13.07 13.20
CA ARG A 185 11.21 -14.19 12.31
C ARG A 185 10.24 -15.13 13.01
N GLU A 186 8.94 -14.89 12.84
CA GLU A 186 7.91 -15.81 13.29
C GLU A 186 7.41 -16.61 12.08
N TYR A 187 7.78 -17.88 12.01
CA TYR A 187 7.27 -18.81 11.02
C TYR A 187 6.02 -19.50 11.58
N ASP A 188 4.98 -19.65 10.75
CA ASP A 188 3.91 -20.58 11.08
C ASP A 188 4.49 -22.00 11.12
N ARG A 189 4.54 -22.59 12.32
CA ARG A 189 5.05 -23.95 12.54
C ARG A 189 3.99 -25.02 12.29
N HIS A 190 2.77 -24.66 11.85
CA HIS A 190 1.78 -25.67 11.45
C HIS A 190 2.30 -26.47 10.25
N ARG A 191 2.77 -27.67 10.54
CA ARG A 191 3.27 -28.66 9.57
C ARG A 191 2.16 -28.93 8.55
N ILE A 192 2.35 -28.48 7.30
CA ILE A 192 1.41 -28.77 6.21
C ILE A 192 1.74 -30.17 5.68
N GLY A 193 1.00 -31.17 6.17
CA GLY A 193 1.07 -32.56 5.73
C GLY A 193 1.72 -33.49 6.76
N LYS A 194 0.93 -34.45 7.29
CA LYS A 194 1.47 -35.68 7.90
C LYS A 194 1.81 -36.64 6.76
N ALA A 195 3.04 -37.16 6.72
CA ALA A 195 3.29 -38.41 6.01
C ALA A 195 2.56 -39.55 6.74
N PRO A 196 2.03 -40.57 6.06
CA PRO A 196 1.29 -41.64 6.73
C PRO A 196 2.25 -42.45 7.60
N GLY A 197 2.10 -42.40 8.94
CA GLY A 197 2.80 -43.32 9.86
C GLY A 197 3.40 -42.74 11.16
N GLU A 198 3.37 -41.42 11.41
CA GLU A 198 3.97 -40.87 12.64
C GLU A 198 2.94 -40.76 13.79
N ALA A 199 3.21 -41.48 14.90
CA ALA A 199 2.40 -41.53 16.12
C ALA A 199 2.45 -40.23 16.94
N GLU A 200 1.39 -40.00 17.72
CA GLU A 200 1.14 -38.76 18.47
C GLU A 200 2.05 -38.62 19.69
N GLY A 201 2.83 -37.53 19.73
CA GLY A 201 3.41 -37.00 20.96
C GLY A 201 2.67 -35.72 21.32
N GLU A 202 2.14 -35.66 22.55
CA GLU A 202 1.43 -34.52 23.12
C GLU A 202 2.18 -33.19 22.92
N ALA A 203 1.58 -32.28 22.16
CA ALA A 203 1.92 -30.86 22.24
C ALA A 203 0.94 -30.20 23.21
N ALA A 204 1.46 -29.78 24.35
CA ALA A 204 0.76 -28.99 25.36
C ALA A 204 0.04 -27.79 24.73
N GLY A 205 -1.19 -27.57 25.19
CA GLY A 205 -2.11 -26.59 24.62
C GLY A 205 -1.60 -25.16 24.71
N GLU A 206 -1.71 -24.46 23.59
CA GLU A 206 -1.84 -23.01 23.57
C GLU A 206 -3.01 -22.70 22.62
N ALA A 207 -4.04 -22.06 23.17
CA ALA A 207 -5.31 -21.84 22.49
C ALA A 207 -5.10 -21.03 21.20
N ALA A 208 -5.68 -21.50 20.10
CA ALA A 208 -5.69 -20.78 18.83
C ALA A 208 -6.34 -19.39 19.05
N PRO A 209 -5.73 -18.29 18.55
CA PRO A 209 -6.37 -16.99 18.64
C PRO A 209 -7.64 -16.95 17.80
N ASP A 210 -8.73 -16.47 18.41
CA ASP A 210 -10.06 -16.32 17.83
C ASP A 210 -10.03 -15.45 16.56
N PRO A 211 -10.59 -15.89 15.42
CA PRO A 211 -10.62 -15.12 14.17
C PRO A 211 -11.58 -13.93 14.19
N THR A 212 -12.29 -13.66 15.30
CA THR A 212 -13.16 -12.48 15.37
C THR A 212 -12.37 -11.19 15.59
N TRP A 213 -12.35 -10.35 14.56
CA TRP A 213 -11.98 -8.93 14.69
C TRP A 213 -13.00 -8.24 15.60
N SER A 214 -12.72 -8.17 16.90
CA SER A 214 -13.49 -7.36 17.84
C SER A 214 -13.27 -5.88 17.53
N THR A 215 -14.25 -5.25 16.87
CA THR A 215 -14.44 -3.81 16.90
C THR A 215 -14.70 -3.37 18.34
N ALA A 216 -13.70 -2.83 19.01
CA ALA A 216 -13.87 -2.21 20.31
C ALA A 216 -13.09 -0.88 20.38
N ARG A 217 -13.87 0.18 20.19
CA ARG A 217 -13.78 1.59 20.63
C ARG A 217 -12.43 2.28 20.68
#